data_AF-A0A2W7MKK5-F1
#
_entry.id   AF-A0A2W7MKK5-F1
#
_cell.length_a   1.000
_cell.length_b   1.000
_cell.length_c   1.000
_cell.angle_alpha   90.00
_cell.angle_beta   90.00
_cell.angle_gamma   90.00
#
_symmetry.space_group_name_H-M   'P 1'
#
loop_
_entity.id
_entity.type
_entity.pdbx_description
1 polymer ?
#
loop_
_entity_poly.entity_id
_entity_poly.type
_entity_poly.pdbx_seq_one_letter_code
_entity_poly.pdbx_strand_id
1 'polypeptide(L)'
;MEKLTRKEQTLLSYYIYNFLEESEDARMELEQALNASEEFATINEELKGKGMVNVTKEDGKQRITNEGILHIDNILHIQSDAVERNKLAYIKNSLLINELELSEDSLKVYIHKQVGIE
;
A
#
# COMPACT_ATOMS: atom_id res chain seq x y z
N MET A 1 -16.12 12.26 -0.38
CA MET A 1 -14.70 12.00 -0.65
C MET A 1 -13.94 11.94 0.65
N GLU A 2 -13.57 10.72 1.02
CA GLU A 2 -12.63 10.47 2.09
C GLU A 2 -11.22 10.53 1.51
N LYS A 3 -10.29 11.16 2.21
CA LYS A 3 -8.94 11.41 1.72
C LYS A 3 -7.97 10.59 2.53
N LEU A 4 -7.24 9.69 1.87
CA LEU A 4 -6.21 8.90 2.54
C LEU A 4 -5.08 9.83 2.97
N THR A 5 -4.71 9.75 4.23
CA THR A 5 -3.51 10.39 4.75
C THR A 5 -2.28 9.82 4.06
N ARG A 6 -1.16 10.55 4.06
CA ARG A 6 0.11 10.05 3.51
C ARG A 6 0.50 8.69 4.08
N LYS A 7 0.30 8.48 5.39
CA LYS A 7 0.60 7.23 6.08
C LYS A 7 -0.22 6.08 5.54
N GLU A 8 -1.52 6.30 5.31
CA GLU A 8 -2.42 5.31 4.72
C GLU A 8 -2.06 5.04 3.25
N GLN A 9 -1.68 6.05 2.47
CA GLN A 9 -1.21 5.87 1.09
C GLN A 9 0.11 5.07 1.03
N THR A 10 1.05 5.34 1.95
CA THR A 10 2.30 4.57 2.10
C THR A 10 2.01 3.12 2.47
N LEU A 11 1.13 2.90 3.46
CA LEU A 11 0.76 1.56 3.89
C LEU A 11 -0.01 0.80 2.80
N LEU A 12 -0.89 1.48 2.06
CA LEU A 12 -1.58 0.92 0.89
C LEU A 12 -0.59 0.50 -0.21
N SER A 13 0.48 1.25 -0.40
CA SER A 13 1.54 0.90 -1.38
C SER A 13 2.25 -0.39 -0.99
N TYR A 14 2.58 -0.57 0.30
CA TYR A 14 3.10 -1.84 0.83
C TYR A 14 2.07 -2.98 0.74
N TYR A 15 0.79 -2.69 0.97
CA TYR A 15 -0.30 -3.65 0.84
C TYR A 15 -0.42 -4.17 -0.60
N ILE A 16 -0.39 -3.29 -1.59
CA ILE A 16 -0.41 -3.66 -3.01
C ILE A 16 0.81 -4.50 -3.37
N TYR A 17 2.01 -4.08 -2.94
CA TYR A 17 3.25 -4.83 -3.18
C TYR A 17 3.19 -6.27 -2.65
N ASN A 18 2.47 -6.51 -1.54
CA ASN A 18 2.27 -7.85 -0.98
C ASN A 18 1.50 -8.81 -1.92
N PHE A 19 0.84 -8.31 -2.96
CA PHE A 19 0.11 -9.12 -3.95
C PHE A 19 0.77 -9.13 -5.31
N LEU A 20 1.86 -8.38 -5.49
CA LEU A 20 2.68 -8.47 -6.68
C LEU A 20 3.59 -9.68 -6.59
N GLU A 21 3.98 -10.24 -7.73
CA GLU A 21 5.06 -11.22 -7.75
C GLU A 21 6.34 -10.55 -7.24
N GLU A 22 7.00 -11.19 -6.27
CA GLU A 22 8.23 -10.66 -5.69
C GLU A 22 9.35 -10.62 -6.73
N SER A 23 9.48 -9.46 -7.36
CA SER A 23 10.50 -9.15 -8.36
C SER A 23 11.28 -7.91 -7.95
N GLU A 24 12.52 -7.83 -8.41
CA GLU A 24 13.36 -6.66 -8.16
C GLU A 24 12.77 -5.39 -8.81
N ASP A 25 12.10 -5.53 -9.97
CA ASP A 25 11.42 -4.42 -10.63
C ASP A 25 10.25 -3.88 -9.79
N ALA A 26 9.36 -4.75 -9.29
CA ALA A 26 8.26 -4.33 -8.42
C ALA A 26 8.76 -3.65 -7.13
N ARG A 27 9.87 -4.14 -6.57
CA ARG A 27 10.52 -3.53 -5.41
C ARG A 27 11.07 -2.15 -5.74
N MET A 28 11.79 -2.00 -6.86
CA MET A 28 12.34 -0.72 -7.27
C MET A 28 11.25 0.31 -7.54
N GLU A 29 10.14 -0.08 -8.16
CA GLU A 29 9.01 0.81 -8.39
C GLU A 29 8.38 1.30 -7.07
N LEU A 30 8.22 0.41 -6.10
CA LEU A 30 7.75 0.79 -4.76
C LEU A 30 8.75 1.75 -4.08
N GLU A 31 10.03 1.41 -4.06
CA GLU A 31 11.07 2.24 -3.44
C GLU A 31 11.15 3.63 -4.09
N GLN A 32 11.02 3.73 -5.41
CA GLN A 32 10.96 5.02 -6.12
C GLN A 32 9.74 5.84 -5.72
N ALA A 33 8.55 5.23 -5.66
CA ALA A 33 7.33 5.93 -5.28
C ALA A 33 7.39 6.47 -3.85
N LEU A 34 7.97 5.68 -2.93
CA LEU A 34 8.14 6.02 -1.53
C LEU A 34 9.20 7.12 -1.32
N ASN A 35 10.39 6.96 -1.91
CA ASN A 35 11.51 7.90 -1.73
C ASN A 35 11.32 9.23 -2.47
N ALA A 36 10.29 9.37 -3.30
CA ALA A 36 9.92 10.63 -3.92
C ALA A 36 9.43 11.68 -2.90
N SER A 37 9.03 11.25 -1.70
CA SER A 37 8.65 12.14 -0.60
C SER A 37 9.80 12.29 0.41
N GLU A 38 10.17 13.53 0.72
CA GLU A 38 11.22 13.83 1.72
C GLU A 38 10.85 13.35 3.14
N GLU A 39 9.55 13.21 3.43
CA GLU A 39 9.03 12.77 4.72
C GLU A 39 8.91 11.24 4.84
N PHE A 40 9.23 10.49 3.78
CA PHE A 40 9.03 9.04 3.77
C PHE A 40 9.75 8.34 4.92
N ALA A 41 10.99 8.74 5.23
CA ALA A 41 11.75 8.15 6.33
C ALA A 41 10.99 8.25 7.66
N THR A 42 10.43 9.41 7.96
CA THR A 42 9.63 9.66 9.18
C THR A 42 8.34 8.85 9.19
N ILE A 43 7.59 8.86 8.09
CA ILE A 43 6.35 8.07 7.96
C ILE A 43 6.66 6.57 8.15
N ASN A 44 7.76 6.12 7.57
CA ASN A 44 8.16 4.73 7.62
C ASN A 44 8.56 4.30 9.04
N GLU A 45 9.30 5.13 9.77
CA GLU A 45 9.61 4.89 11.18
C GLU A 45 8.36 4.83 12.05
N GLU A 46 7.39 5.70 11.80
CA GLU A 46 6.11 5.66 12.53
C GLU A 46 5.32 4.38 12.25
N LEU A 47 5.22 3.95 10.99
CA LEU A 47 4.55 2.71 10.62
C LEU A 47 5.25 1.49 11.24
N LYS A 48 6.60 1.49 11.31
CA LYS A 48 7.37 0.48 12.04
C LYS A 48 7.08 0.50 13.53
N GLY A 49 7.06 1.68 14.15
CA GLY A 49 6.76 1.85 15.57
C GLY A 49 5.36 1.37 15.95
N LYS A 50 4.40 1.45 15.03
CA LYS A 50 3.04 0.90 15.17
C LYS A 50 2.93 -0.58 14.82
N GLY A 51 4.01 -1.22 14.37
CA GLY A 51 4.01 -2.62 13.95
C GLY A 51 3.24 -2.88 12.65
N MET A 52 2.97 -1.85 11.83
CA MET A 52 2.22 -1.97 10.56
C MET A 52 3.10 -2.40 9.39
N VAL A 53 4.40 -2.11 9.45
CA VAL A 53 5.42 -2.59 8.52
C VAL A 53 6.61 -3.12 9.31
N ASN A 54 7.30 -4.13 8.76
CA ASN A 54 8.49 -4.68 9.40
C ASN A 54 9.51 -5.14 8.36
N VAL A 55 10.77 -5.21 8.77
CA VAL A 55 11.83 -5.85 8.00
C VAL A 55 11.76 -7.36 8.24
N THR A 56 11.58 -8.12 7.17
CA THR A 56 11.61 -9.58 7.21
C THR A 56 13.02 -10.09 7.41
N LYS A 57 13.16 -11.12 8.26
CA LYS A 57 14.46 -11.71 8.60
C LYS A 57 15.06 -12.54 7.47
N GLU A 58 14.25 -12.96 6.50
CA GLU A 58 14.66 -13.88 5.42
C GLU A 58 15.50 -13.18 4.35
N ASP A 59 15.20 -11.92 4.05
CA ASP A 59 15.83 -11.17 2.96
C ASP A 59 16.12 -9.69 3.32
N GLY A 60 15.83 -9.27 4.54
CA GLY A 60 16.03 -7.88 4.98
C GLY A 60 15.13 -6.87 4.29
N LYS A 61 14.08 -7.31 3.57
CA LYS A 61 13.16 -6.42 2.86
C LYS A 61 12.05 -5.94 3.79
N GLN A 62 11.54 -4.75 3.52
CA GLN A 62 10.42 -4.23 4.29
C GLN A 62 9.09 -4.68 3.69
N ARG A 63 8.23 -5.29 4.51
CA ARG A 63 6.91 -5.76 4.12
C ARG A 63 5.84 -5.23 5.08
N ILE A 64 4.60 -5.18 4.60
CA ILE A 64 3.45 -4.94 5.46
C ILE A 64 3.26 -6.12 6.43
N THR A 65 2.81 -5.84 7.64
CA THR A 65 2.47 -6.89 8.62
C THR A 65 0.99 -7.22 8.57
N ASN A 66 0.56 -8.24 9.33
CA ASN A 66 -0.86 -8.55 9.50
C ASN A 66 -1.66 -7.37 10.06
N GLU A 67 -1.09 -6.61 11.00
CA GLU A 67 -1.74 -5.41 11.55
C GLU A 67 -1.91 -4.32 10.47
N GLY A 68 -0.90 -4.13 9.63
CA GLY A 68 -0.99 -3.22 8.50
C GLY A 68 -2.04 -3.65 7.47
N ILE A 69 -2.10 -4.96 7.17
CA ILE A 69 -3.10 -5.55 6.28
C ILE A 69 -4.52 -5.30 6.82
N LEU A 70 -4.77 -5.61 8.09
CA LEU A 70 -6.08 -5.41 8.72
C LEU A 70 -6.50 -3.94 8.71
N HIS A 71 -5.55 -3.03 8.92
CA HIS A 71 -5.82 -1.60 8.85
C HIS A 71 -6.27 -1.16 7.45
N ILE A 72 -5.58 -1.61 6.40
CA ILE A 72 -5.96 -1.30 5.01
C ILE A 72 -7.26 -1.98 4.60
N ASP A 73 -7.48 -3.24 5.00
CA ASP A 73 -8.74 -3.94 4.72
C ASP A 73 -9.93 -3.20 5.31
N ASN A 74 -9.79 -2.64 6.53
CA ASN A 74 -10.82 -1.81 7.16
C ASN A 74 -11.10 -0.51 6.39
N ILE A 75 -10.04 0.21 5.98
CA ILE A 75 -10.16 1.44 5.18
C ILE A 75 -10.82 1.16 3.83
N LEU A 76 -10.42 0.08 3.18
CA LEU A 76 -10.94 -0.29 1.87
C LEU A 76 -12.28 -1.04 1.94
N HIS A 77 -12.82 -1.27 3.13
CA HIS A 77 -14.01 -2.10 3.36
C HIS A 77 -13.93 -3.48 2.67
N ILE A 78 -12.73 -4.07 2.63
CA ILE A 78 -12.49 -5.40 2.05
C ILE A 78 -12.82 -6.45 3.12
N GLN A 79 -13.80 -7.30 2.84
CA GLN A 79 -14.12 -8.45 3.69
C GLN A 79 -13.09 -9.56 3.49
N SER A 80 -12.65 -10.19 4.58
CA SER A 80 -11.59 -11.21 4.59
C SER A 80 -11.88 -12.44 3.72
N ASP A 81 -13.15 -12.72 3.42
CA ASP A 81 -13.58 -13.88 2.60
C ASP A 81 -13.58 -13.58 1.08
N ALA A 82 -13.49 -12.30 0.69
CA ALA A 82 -13.50 -11.87 -0.71
C ALA A 82 -12.16 -12.15 -1.44
N VAL A 83 -11.21 -12.76 -0.73
CA VAL A 83 -9.78 -12.52 -0.91
C VAL A 83 -9.09 -13.51 -1.87
N GLU A 84 -9.71 -14.64 -2.20
CA GLU A 84 -9.00 -15.75 -2.85
C GLU A 84 -8.71 -15.59 -4.35
N ARG A 85 -9.35 -14.64 -5.08
CA ARG A 85 -9.27 -14.65 -6.56
C ARG A 85 -8.71 -13.42 -7.24
N ASN A 86 -8.84 -12.20 -6.70
CA ASN A 86 -8.24 -11.00 -7.32
C ASN A 86 -8.20 -9.77 -6.38
N LYS A 87 -7.30 -9.76 -5.38
CA LYS A 87 -7.21 -8.66 -4.40
C LYS A 87 -6.96 -7.28 -5.03
N LEU A 88 -6.17 -7.17 -6.10
CA LEU A 88 -5.90 -5.88 -6.76
C LEU A 88 -7.17 -5.27 -7.37
N ALA A 89 -8.07 -6.10 -7.92
CA ALA A 89 -9.36 -5.63 -8.42
C ALA A 89 -10.26 -5.08 -7.30
N TYR A 90 -10.21 -5.66 -6.09
CA TYR A 90 -10.94 -5.12 -4.94
C TYR A 90 -10.39 -3.77 -4.49
N ILE A 91 -9.06 -3.61 -4.48
CA ILE A 91 -8.43 -2.31 -4.17
C ILE A 91 -8.90 -1.27 -5.18
N LYS A 92 -8.84 -1.58 -6.49
CA LYS A 92 -9.35 -0.69 -7.55
C LYS A 92 -10.81 -0.31 -7.30
N ASN A 93 -11.69 -1.30 -7.09
CA ASN A 93 -13.11 -1.05 -6.88
C ASN A 93 -13.36 -0.22 -5.64
N SER A 94 -12.65 -0.48 -4.54
CA SER A 94 -12.77 0.28 -3.29
C SER A 94 -12.36 1.73 -3.47
N LEU A 95 -11.21 1.98 -4.13
CA LEU A 95 -10.75 3.34 -4.42
C LEU A 95 -11.77 4.12 -5.26
N LEU A 96 -12.38 3.47 -6.27
CA LEU A 96 -13.35 4.11 -7.16
C LEU A 96 -14.73 4.31 -6.51
N ILE A 97 -15.25 3.30 -5.80
CA ILE A 97 -16.59 3.32 -5.18
C ILE A 97 -16.63 4.26 -3.98
N ASN A 98 -15.59 4.23 -3.14
CA ASN A 98 -15.51 5.06 -1.93
C ASN A 98 -14.99 6.47 -2.23
N GLU A 99 -14.68 6.76 -3.50
CA GLU A 99 -14.10 8.02 -3.96
C GLU A 99 -12.89 8.44 -3.09
N LEU A 100 -12.00 7.49 -2.83
CA LEU A 100 -10.84 7.71 -1.98
C LEU A 100 -9.81 8.58 -2.71
N GLU A 101 -9.55 9.76 -2.17
CA GLU A 101 -8.61 10.70 -2.76
C GLU A 101 -7.17 10.37 -2.34
N LEU A 102 -6.29 10.16 -3.32
CA LEU A 102 -4.84 10.05 -3.16
C LEU A 102 -4.21 11.41 -3.42
N SER A 103 -3.44 11.91 -2.46
CA SER A 103 -2.87 13.27 -2.49
C SER A 103 -1.37 13.33 -2.73
N GLU A 104 -0.66 12.22 -2.59
CA GLU A 104 0.75 12.15 -2.92
C GLU A 104 0.89 11.67 -4.36
N ASP A 105 1.32 12.55 -5.26
CA ASP A 105 1.34 12.27 -6.70
C ASP A 105 2.16 11.01 -7.05
N SER A 106 3.33 10.82 -6.41
CA SER A 106 4.16 9.64 -6.65
C SER A 106 3.46 8.34 -6.23
N LEU A 107 2.81 8.34 -5.06
CA LEU A 107 2.07 7.19 -4.55
C LEU A 107 0.81 6.96 -5.36
N LYS A 108 0.11 8.01 -5.77
CA LYS A 108 -1.07 7.94 -6.64
C LYS A 108 -0.74 7.27 -7.95
N VAL A 109 0.32 7.73 -8.64
CA VAL A 109 0.77 7.15 -9.90
C VAL A 109 1.13 5.67 -9.73
N TYR A 110 1.88 5.33 -8.67
CA TYR A 110 2.21 3.95 -8.36
C TYR A 110 0.97 3.09 -8.12
N ILE A 111 0.09 3.51 -7.20
CA ILE A 111 -1.13 2.78 -6.82
C ILE A 111 -2.02 2.57 -8.05
N HIS A 112 -2.31 3.63 -8.81
CA HIS A 112 -3.14 3.57 -10.01
C HIS A 112 -2.58 2.61 -11.05
N LYS A 113 -1.27 2.66 -11.31
CA LYS A 113 -0.59 1.74 -12.23
C LYS A 113 -0.77 0.28 -11.80
N GLN A 114 -0.49 -0.05 -10.54
CA GLN A 114 -0.51 -1.43 -10.06
C GLN A 114 -1.93 -2.02 -10.00
N VAL A 115 -2.94 -1.19 -9.74
CA VAL A 115 -4.34 -1.65 -9.66
C VAL A 115 -5.10 -1.47 -10.98
N GLY A 116 -4.48 -0.89 -12.02
CA GLY A 116 -5.05 -0.73 -13.36
C GLY A 116 -6.10 0.37 -13.46
N ILE A 117 -5.86 1.55 -12.85
CA ILE A 117 -6.65 2.77 -13.02
C ILE A 117 -5.87 3.70 -13.96
N GLU A 118 -6.52 4.13 -15.06
CA GLU A 118 -5.97 5.08 -16.04
C GLU A 118 -6.26 6.53 -15.66
#